data_AF-A0A9E0CZY8-F1
#
_entry.id   AF-A0A9E0CZY8-F1
#
_cell.length_a   1.000
_cell.length_b   1.000
_cell.length_c   1.000
_cell.angle_alpha   90.00
_cell.angle_beta   90.00
_cell.angle_gamma   90.00
#
_symmetry.space_group_name_H-M   'P 1'
#
loop_
_entity.id
_entity.type
_entity.pdbx_description
1 polymer ?
#
loop_
_entity_poly.entity_id
_entity_poly.type
_entity_poly.pdbx_seq_one_letter_code
_entity_poly.pdbx_strand_id
1 'polypeptide(L)' 'MSNNNSLKVLLAGAECTPFVKLGGLADVMGTLPKELNQIGADARVIMPFHSQM' A
#
# COMPACT_ATOMS: atom_id res chain seq x y z
N MET A 1 24.37 17.82 -4.20
CA MET A 1 22.92 17.70 -3.95
C MET A 1 22.45 16.42 -4.62
N SER A 2 22.14 15.37 -3.85
CA SER A 2 21.58 14.13 -4.42
C SER A 2 20.11 14.41 -4.73
N ASN A 3 19.74 14.44 -6.01
CA ASN A 3 18.34 14.39 -6.42
C ASN A 3 17.83 12.98 -6.12
N ASN A 4 17.37 12.74 -4.88
CA ASN A 4 16.65 11.52 -4.52
C ASN A 4 15.27 11.55 -5.18
N ASN A 5 15.24 11.27 -6.48
CA ASN A 5 14.02 11.22 -7.28
C ASN A 5 13.32 9.87 -7.10
N SER A 6 12.99 9.53 -5.85
CA SER A 6 12.23 8.32 -5.51
C SER A 6 10.81 8.44 -6.05
N LEU A 7 10.34 7.41 -6.76
CA LEU A 7 8.99 7.34 -7.30
C LEU A 7 7.97 7.35 -6.16
N LYS A 8 7.05 8.31 -6.15
CA LYS A 8 6.00 8.42 -5.13
C LYS A 8 4.73 7.73 -5.60
N VAL A 9 4.24 6.77 -4.83
CA VAL A 9 3.06 5.96 -5.17
C VAL A 9 2.08 5.96 -4.00
N LEU A 10 0.83 6.35 -4.25
CA LEU A 10 -0.26 6.20 -3.29
C LEU A 10 -1.27 5.19 -3.84
N LEU A 11 -1.37 4.04 -3.19
CA LEU A 11 -2.38 3.03 -3.49
C LEU A 11 -3.63 3.34 -2.67
N ALA A 12 -4.75 3.54 -3.35
CA ALA A 12 -6.06 3.74 -2.73
C ALA A 12 -6.93 2.52 -2.98
N GLY A 13 -7.45 1.92 -1.91
CA GLY A 13 -8.28 0.71 -2.00
C GLY A 13 -9.22 0.56 -0.82
N ALA A 14 -10.22 -0.31 -0.97
CA ALA A 14 -11.20 -0.62 0.07
C ALA A 14 -10.71 -1.70 1.06
N GLU A 15 -9.77 -2.54 0.65
CA GLU A 15 -9.29 -3.69 1.43
C GLU A 15 -7.75 -3.68 1.50
N CYS A 16 -7.19 -4.11 2.63
CA CYS A 16 -5.75 -4.26 2.83
C CYS A 16 -5.45 -5.19 4.01
N THR A 17 -4.64 -6.22 3.80
CA THR A 17 -4.16 -7.11 4.87
C THR A 17 -3.14 -6.37 5.76
N PRO A 18 -3.18 -6.50 7.11
CA PRO A 18 -4.04 -7.37 7.91
C PRO A 18 -5.33 -6.69 8.43
N PHE A 19 -5.68 -5.50 7.94
CA PHE A 19 -6.78 -4.71 8.49
C PHE A 19 -8.16 -5.16 8.00
N VAL A 20 -8.35 -5.28 6.68
CA VAL A 20 -9.64 -5.67 6.07
C VAL A 20 -9.36 -6.59 4.89
N LYS A 21 -9.96 -7.79 4.90
CA LYS A 21 -9.78 -8.81 3.86
C LYS A 21 -11.09 -9.50 3.54
N LEU A 22 -11.61 -9.26 2.34
CA LEU A 22 -12.75 -9.98 1.77
C LEU A 22 -12.30 -10.88 0.62
N GLY A 23 -11.31 -10.43 -0.16
CA GLY A 23 -10.78 -11.19 -1.29
C GLY A 23 -9.30 -10.96 -1.56
N GLY A 24 -8.89 -11.22 -2.80
CA GLY A 24 -7.49 -11.13 -3.23
C GLY A 24 -6.95 -9.69 -3.33
N LEU A 25 -7.84 -8.67 -3.36
CA LEU A 25 -7.42 -7.26 -3.36
C LEU A 25 -6.59 -6.93 -2.11
N ALA A 26 -7.03 -7.42 -0.94
CA ALA A 26 -6.36 -7.17 0.33
C ALA A 26 -4.91 -7.68 0.36
N ASP A 27 -4.66 -8.82 -0.30
CA ASP A 27 -3.32 -9.41 -0.38
C ASP A 27 -2.39 -8.58 -1.25
N VAL A 28 -2.89 -8.09 -2.39
CA VAL A 28 -2.14 -7.20 -3.27
C VAL A 28 -1.85 -5.88 -2.57
N MET A 29 -2.85 -5.27 -1.93
CA MET A 29 -2.71 -4.01 -1.20
C MET A 29 -1.76 -4.14 0.00
N GLY A 30 -1.66 -5.32 0.62
CA GLY A 30 -0.72 -5.59 1.71
C GLY A 30 0.71 -5.91 1.26
N THR A 31 0.90 -6.45 0.06
CA THR A 31 2.21 -6.94 -0.42
C THR A 31 2.90 -6.01 -1.40
N LEU A 32 2.20 -5.51 -2.41
CA LEU A 32 2.75 -4.64 -3.45
C LEU A 32 3.46 -3.37 -2.94
N PRO A 33 2.90 -2.56 -2.02
CA PRO A 33 3.61 -1.37 -1.52
C PRO A 33 4.92 -1.71 -0.82
N LYS A 34 4.97 -2.87 -0.14
CA LYS A 34 6.20 -3.35 0.51
C LYS A 34 7.28 -3.67 -0.52
N GLU A 35 6.92 -4.35 -1.61
CA GLU A 35 7.86 -4.67 -2.69
C GLU A 35 8.32 -3.41 -3.46
N LEU A 36 7.41 -2.45 -3.69
CA LEU A 36 7.76 -1.15 -4.27
C LEU A 36 8.77 -0.38 -3.41
N ASN A 37 8.59 -0.41 -2.08
CA ASN A 37 9.54 0.21 -1.16
C ASN A 37 10.91 -0.48 -1.18
N GLN A 38 10.97 -1.81 -1.37
CA GLN A 38 12.24 -2.54 -1.49
C GLN A 38 13.05 -2.15 -2.73
N ILE A 39 12.38 -1.77 -3.83
CA ILE A 39 13.04 -1.30 -5.06
C ILE A 39 13.28 0.23 -5.08
N GLY A 40 13.02 0.93 -3.98
CA GLY A 40 13.38 2.34 -3.80
C GLY A 40 12.28 3.37 -4.08
N ALA A 41 11.01 2.96 -4.19
CA ALA A 41 9.87 3.88 -4.23
C ALA A 41 9.46 4.36 -2.82
N ASP A 42 8.73 5.47 -2.73
CA ASP A 42 7.93 5.88 -1.55
C ASP A 42 6.47 5.50 -1.82
N ALA A 43 6.14 4.24 -1.50
CA ALA A 43 4.82 3.66 -1.69
C ALA A 43 4.04 3.63 -0.37
N ARG A 44 2.80 4.11 -0.43
CA ARG A 44 1.87 4.22 0.71
C ARG A 44 0.50 3.68 0.36
N VAL A 45 -0.26 3.30 1.39
CA VAL A 45 -1.65 2.83 1.26
C VAL A 45 -2.58 3.80 1.98
N ILE A 46 -3.69 4.14 1.33
CA ILE A 46 -4.85 4.77 1.95
C ILE A 46 -6.05 3.84 1.80
N MET A 47 -6.79 3.66 2.89
CA MET A 47 -8.01 2.87 2.93
C MET A 47 -8.98 3.46 3.96
N PRO A 48 -10.29 3.18 3.87
CA PRO A 48 -11.23 3.55 4.91
C PRO A 48 -10.87 2.86 6.22
N PHE A 49 -11.08 3.56 7.35
CA PHE A 49 -11.00 2.94 8.66
C PHE A 49 -12.31 2.19 8.94
N HIS A 50 -12.34 0.91 8.56
CA HIS A 50 -13.43 0.01 8.92
C HIS A 50 -13.29 -0.37 10.41
N SER A 51 -13.88 0.45 11.29
CA SER A 51 -13.81 0.26 12.75
C SER A 51 -14.44 -1.05 13.25
N GLN A 52 -15.25 -1.72 12.42
CA GLN A 52 -15.99 -2.94 12.75
C GLN A 52 -16.14 -3.80 11.48
N MET A 53 -15.31 -4.83 11.36
CA MET A 53 -15.61 -6.04 10.59
C MET A 53 -15.11 -7.24 11.38
#